data_AF-A0A286YD37-F1
#
_entry.id   AF-A0A286YD37-F1
#
_cell.length_a   1.000
_cell.length_b   1.000
_cell.length_c   1.000
_cell.angle_alpha   90.00
_cell.angle_beta   90.00
_cell.angle_gamma   90.00
#
_symmetry.space_group_name_H-M   'P 1'
#
loop_
_entity.id
_entity.type
_entity.pdbx_description
1 polymer ?
#
loop_
_entity_poly.entity_id
_entity_poly.type
_entity_poly.pdbx_seq_one_letter_code
_entity_poly.pdbx_strand_id
1 'polypeptide(L)'
;MLLMKIITRYVYELLESDCNLKKISIPVDATESEPKSFIFMSEDALTNPQKLMVLIHGSGVVRAGQWARRLIINEDLDSGTQIPFIKRAMDEGYGVIVLNPNENYIEVEKQKMHKQSSSSDGTDEPAGKRERRDKVSKETKKRRDFYEKYRNPQKEKEMMQLFIRENGSPEEHAVYVWDHF
;
A
#
# COMPACT_ATOMS: atom_id res chain seq x y z
N MET A 1 -14.93 5.14 4.95
CA MET A 1 -13.63 4.46 4.81
C MET A 1 -13.08 3.86 6.11
N LEU A 2 -13.31 4.46 7.28
CA LEU A 2 -12.71 4.02 8.56
C LEU A 2 -13.14 2.62 9.02
N LEU A 3 -14.43 2.29 8.93
CA LEU A 3 -14.96 0.99 9.40
C LEU A 3 -14.27 -0.21 8.73
N MET A 4 -14.08 -0.15 7.39
CA MET A 4 -13.44 -1.26 6.68
C MET A 4 -11.98 -1.44 7.09
N LYS A 5 -11.25 -0.34 7.37
CA LYS A 5 -9.87 -0.42 7.87
C LYS A 5 -9.81 -1.09 9.25
N ILE A 6 -10.78 -0.81 10.12
CA ILE A 6 -10.86 -1.42 11.45
C ILE A 6 -11.16 -2.93 11.32
N ILE A 7 -12.14 -3.29 10.50
CA ILE A 7 -12.48 -4.70 10.24
C ILE A 7 -11.27 -5.45 9.68
N THR A 8 -10.58 -4.90 8.69
CA THR A 8 -9.37 -5.53 8.13
C THR A 8 -8.30 -5.76 9.19
N ARG A 9 -8.06 -4.79 10.08
CA ARG A 9 -7.10 -4.96 11.18
C ARG A 9 -7.53 -6.06 12.13
N TYR A 10 -8.81 -6.07 12.51
CA TYR A 10 -9.34 -7.10 13.40
C TYR A 10 -9.25 -8.51 12.79
N VAL A 11 -9.52 -8.66 11.49
CA VAL A 11 -9.33 -9.95 10.80
C VAL A 11 -7.85 -10.37 10.81
N TYR A 12 -6.91 -9.44 10.62
CA TYR A 12 -5.48 -9.78 10.74
C TYR A 12 -5.09 -10.23 12.14
N GLU A 13 -5.60 -9.54 13.17
CA GLU A 13 -5.40 -9.96 14.56
C GLU A 13 -5.91 -11.38 14.78
N LEU A 14 -7.11 -11.73 14.28
CA LEU A 14 -7.65 -13.08 14.37
C LEU A 14 -6.83 -14.13 13.58
N LEU A 15 -6.26 -13.78 12.43
CA LEU A 15 -5.36 -14.68 11.70
C LEU A 15 -4.10 -15.00 12.52
N GLU A 16 -3.57 -14.02 13.23
CA GLU A 16 -2.38 -14.20 14.09
C GLU A 16 -2.73 -14.92 15.40
N SER A 17 -3.81 -14.51 16.09
CA SER A 17 -4.16 -15.03 17.42
C SER A 17 -4.95 -16.33 17.39
N ASP A 18 -5.95 -16.44 16.53
CA ASP A 18 -6.92 -17.54 16.55
C ASP A 18 -6.55 -18.64 15.55
N CYS A 19 -5.85 -18.29 14.47
CA CYS A 19 -5.38 -19.24 13.46
C CYS A 19 -3.89 -19.55 13.58
N ASN A 20 -3.16 -18.88 14.49
CA ASN A 20 -1.71 -19.04 14.69
C ASN A 20 -0.88 -18.86 13.41
N LEU A 21 -1.32 -17.99 12.49
CA LEU A 21 -0.56 -17.69 11.28
C LEU A 21 0.45 -16.58 11.54
N LYS A 22 1.65 -16.73 10.99
CA LYS A 22 2.69 -15.71 11.01
C LYS A 22 2.50 -14.76 9.83
N LYS A 23 2.54 -13.46 10.09
CA LYS A 23 2.57 -12.43 9.05
C LYS A 23 3.99 -12.28 8.50
N ILE A 24 4.18 -12.58 7.22
CA ILE A 24 5.48 -12.52 6.55
C ILE A 24 5.51 -11.38 5.54
N SER A 25 6.51 -10.50 5.66
CA SER A 25 6.68 -9.38 4.74
C SER A 25 7.19 -9.88 3.37
N ILE A 26 6.68 -9.28 2.29
CA ILE A 26 7.19 -9.49 0.93
C ILE A 26 7.52 -8.13 0.27
N PRO A 27 8.52 -8.04 -0.61
CA PRO A 27 9.51 -9.07 -0.94
C PRO A 27 10.36 -9.54 0.27
N VAL A 28 10.85 -10.78 0.25
CA VAL A 28 11.61 -11.37 1.37
C VAL A 28 12.98 -10.71 1.60
N ASP A 29 13.54 -10.12 0.55
CA ASP A 29 14.82 -9.41 0.52
C ASP A 29 14.66 -7.88 0.56
N ALA A 30 13.47 -7.40 0.96
CA ALA A 30 13.13 -5.99 0.85
C ALA A 30 13.93 -5.08 1.79
N THR A 31 14.51 -4.02 1.22
CA THR A 31 15.19 -2.96 1.98
C THR A 31 14.23 -2.20 2.91
N GLU A 32 14.72 -1.46 3.91
CA GLU A 32 13.84 -0.70 4.83
C GLU A 32 13.02 0.39 4.12
N SER A 33 13.57 0.96 3.05
CA SER A 33 12.97 2.08 2.33
C SER A 33 12.01 1.69 1.21
N GLU A 34 11.96 0.41 0.83
CA GLU A 34 11.11 -0.02 -0.29
C GLU A 34 9.68 -0.37 0.16
N PRO A 35 8.68 -0.20 -0.72
CA PRO A 35 7.31 -0.66 -0.46
C PRO A 35 7.25 -2.16 -0.21
N LYS A 36 6.46 -2.58 0.79
CA LYS A 36 6.27 -3.98 1.17
C LYS A 36 4.78 -4.32 1.26
N SER A 37 4.46 -5.57 0.93
CA SER A 37 3.19 -6.21 1.24
C SER A 37 3.45 -7.33 2.25
N PHE A 38 2.50 -8.24 2.43
CA PHE A 38 2.68 -9.41 3.26
C PHE A 38 1.76 -10.56 2.83
N ILE A 39 2.10 -11.74 3.31
CA ILE A 39 1.24 -12.93 3.35
C ILE A 39 1.07 -13.38 4.80
N PHE A 40 0.13 -14.27 5.05
CA PHE A 40 0.09 -15.05 6.30
C PHE A 40 0.40 -16.50 5.99
N MET A 41 1.14 -17.18 6.85
CA MET A 41 1.38 -18.62 6.71
C MET A 41 1.44 -19.33 8.07
N SER A 42 1.04 -20.59 8.11
CA SER A 42 1.25 -21.44 9.29
C SER A 42 2.75 -21.69 9.50
N GLU A 43 3.14 -22.01 10.74
CA GLU A 43 4.55 -22.25 11.07
C GLU A 43 5.16 -23.42 10.28
N ASP A 44 4.33 -24.39 9.92
CA ASP A 44 4.72 -25.59 9.18
C ASP A 44 4.49 -25.49 7.66
N ALA A 45 4.01 -24.37 7.11
CA ALA A 45 3.55 -24.33 5.72
C ALA A 45 4.63 -24.73 4.69
N LEU A 46 5.92 -24.51 5.00
CA LEU A 46 7.05 -24.85 4.14
C LEU A 46 7.75 -26.17 4.50
N THR A 47 7.41 -26.75 5.65
CA THR A 47 8.04 -27.96 6.18
C THR A 47 7.09 -29.14 6.22
N ASN A 48 5.78 -28.90 6.10
CA ASN A 48 4.74 -29.92 6.08
C ASN A 48 4.84 -30.73 4.78
N PRO A 49 5.18 -32.04 4.85
CA PRO A 49 5.41 -32.86 3.66
C PRO A 49 4.10 -33.41 3.05
N GLN A 50 2.94 -33.18 3.68
CA GLN A 50 1.70 -33.83 3.29
C GLN A 50 0.84 -32.95 2.39
N LYS A 51 0.37 -31.82 2.92
CA LYS A 51 -0.63 -30.99 2.25
C LYS A 51 -0.41 -29.52 2.55
N LEU A 52 -0.57 -28.70 1.52
CA LEU A 52 -0.54 -27.25 1.59
C LEU A 52 -1.85 -26.72 1.04
N MET A 53 -2.48 -25.80 1.76
CA MET A 53 -3.63 -25.04 1.29
C MET A 53 -3.24 -23.58 1.07
N VAL A 54 -3.44 -23.11 -0.15
CA VAL A 54 -3.17 -21.72 -0.54
C VAL A 54 -4.50 -21.00 -0.77
N LEU A 55 -4.75 -19.92 -0.02
CA LEU A 55 -6.00 -19.15 -0.06
C LEU A 55 -5.78 -17.81 -0.74
N ILE A 56 -6.55 -17.57 -1.80
CA ILE A 56 -6.52 -16.35 -2.61
C ILE A 56 -7.91 -15.75 -2.64
N HIS A 57 -8.07 -14.50 -2.19
CA HIS A 57 -9.36 -13.80 -2.26
C HIS A 57 -9.58 -13.14 -3.61
N GLY A 58 -10.83 -12.75 -3.89
CA GLY A 58 -11.20 -12.06 -5.12
C GLY A 58 -10.57 -10.66 -5.26
N SER A 59 -10.69 -10.10 -6.46
CA SER A 59 -10.12 -8.79 -6.81
C SER A 59 -10.86 -7.60 -6.15
N GLY A 60 -10.24 -6.43 -6.21
CA GLY A 60 -10.83 -5.16 -5.77
C GLY A 60 -10.40 -4.75 -4.36
N VAL A 61 -11.37 -4.42 -3.51
CA VAL A 61 -11.11 -3.82 -2.18
C VAL A 61 -11.06 -4.85 -1.05
N VAL A 62 -11.06 -6.14 -1.38
CA VAL A 62 -10.92 -7.24 -0.42
C VAL A 62 -9.44 -7.37 -0.03
N ARG A 63 -9.18 -7.87 1.17
CA ARG A 63 -7.85 -8.04 1.76
C ARG A 63 -7.69 -9.46 2.30
N ALA A 64 -6.45 -9.86 2.56
CA ALA A 64 -6.12 -11.16 3.13
C ALA A 64 -7.06 -11.55 4.29
N GLY A 65 -7.48 -12.82 4.33
CA GLY A 65 -8.41 -13.33 5.34
C GLY A 65 -9.89 -13.07 5.06
N GLN A 66 -10.26 -12.29 4.03
CA GLN A 66 -11.66 -11.90 3.79
C GLN A 66 -12.22 -12.49 2.49
N TRP A 67 -13.50 -12.86 2.50
CA TRP A 67 -14.26 -13.19 1.30
C TRP A 67 -15.10 -12.01 0.82
N ALA A 68 -15.90 -11.43 1.72
CA ALA A 68 -16.85 -10.40 1.34
C ALA A 68 -17.15 -9.46 2.51
N ARG A 69 -16.89 -8.16 2.31
CA ARG A 69 -17.23 -7.11 3.28
C ARG A 69 -18.72 -7.05 3.60
N ARG A 70 -19.58 -7.38 2.62
CA ARG A 70 -21.04 -7.41 2.82
C ARG A 70 -21.42 -8.45 3.88
N LEU A 71 -20.85 -9.65 3.81
CA LEU A 71 -21.14 -10.73 4.76
C LEU A 71 -20.61 -10.38 6.15
N ILE A 72 -19.35 -9.91 6.24
CA ILE A 72 -18.75 -9.49 7.54
C ILE A 72 -19.63 -8.47 8.29
N ILE A 73 -20.23 -7.52 7.56
CA ILE A 73 -21.01 -6.45 8.17
C ILE A 73 -22.44 -6.88 8.51
N ASN A 74 -23.08 -7.66 7.64
CA ASN A 74 -24.53 -7.89 7.72
C ASN A 74 -24.90 -9.28 8.23
N GLU A 75 -23.95 -10.20 8.26
CA GLU A 75 -24.15 -11.58 8.71
C GLU A 75 -23.20 -11.84 9.88
N ASP A 76 -21.97 -12.28 9.62
CA ASP A 76 -20.96 -12.56 10.64
C ASP A 76 -19.55 -12.69 10.03
N LEU A 77 -18.55 -12.89 10.89
CA LEU A 77 -17.17 -13.13 10.47
C LEU A 77 -17.00 -14.48 9.79
N ASP A 78 -17.74 -15.51 10.19
CA ASP A 78 -17.53 -16.87 9.68
C ASP A 78 -17.90 -16.97 8.20
N SER A 79 -19.06 -16.44 7.81
CA SER A 79 -19.50 -16.33 6.42
C SER A 79 -18.64 -15.38 5.59
N GLY A 80 -18.15 -14.30 6.22
CA GLY A 80 -17.46 -13.22 5.54
C GLY A 80 -15.94 -13.38 5.41
N THR A 81 -15.34 -14.34 6.09
CA THR A 81 -13.88 -14.51 6.17
C THR A 81 -13.41 -15.91 5.78
N GLN A 82 -12.10 -16.01 5.57
CA GLN A 82 -11.40 -17.25 5.30
C GLN A 82 -11.16 -18.08 6.57
N ILE A 83 -11.42 -17.51 7.76
CA ILE A 83 -11.05 -18.08 9.07
C ILE A 83 -11.61 -19.49 9.29
N PRO A 84 -12.90 -19.80 9.01
CA PRO A 84 -13.41 -21.16 9.23
C PRO A 84 -12.70 -22.20 8.35
N PHE A 85 -12.31 -21.83 7.13
CA PHE A 85 -11.58 -22.70 6.22
C PHE A 85 -10.14 -22.92 6.70
N ILE A 86 -9.49 -21.88 7.20
CA ILE A 86 -8.15 -21.96 7.78
C ILE A 86 -8.17 -22.89 9.00
N LYS A 87 -9.06 -22.65 9.96
CA LYS A 87 -9.18 -23.49 11.17
C LYS A 87 -9.40 -24.96 10.82
N ARG A 88 -10.33 -25.24 9.90
CA ARG A 88 -10.59 -26.60 9.43
C ARG A 88 -9.36 -27.23 8.76
N ALA A 89 -8.65 -26.50 7.91
CA ALA A 89 -7.47 -27.03 7.23
C ALA A 89 -6.33 -27.33 8.22
N MET A 90 -6.14 -26.46 9.21
CA MET A 90 -5.20 -26.69 10.30
C MET A 90 -5.57 -27.95 11.11
N ASP A 91 -6.85 -28.13 11.45
CA ASP A 91 -7.34 -29.34 12.15
C ASP A 91 -7.15 -30.62 11.32
N GLU A 92 -7.24 -30.51 9.99
CA GLU A 92 -6.99 -31.62 9.05
C GLU A 92 -5.50 -31.81 8.71
N GLY A 93 -4.59 -31.04 9.34
CA GLY A 93 -3.14 -31.19 9.22
C GLY A 93 -2.51 -30.55 7.98
N TYR A 94 -3.17 -29.58 7.36
CA TYR A 94 -2.62 -28.82 6.23
C TYR A 94 -1.70 -27.71 6.73
N GLY A 95 -0.57 -27.52 6.04
CA GLY A 95 0.09 -26.21 6.02
C GLY A 95 -0.81 -25.20 5.31
N VAL A 96 -0.81 -23.93 5.74
CA VAL A 96 -1.69 -22.90 5.17
C VAL A 96 -0.90 -21.66 4.78
N ILE A 97 -1.18 -21.12 3.59
CA ILE A 97 -0.72 -19.79 3.14
C ILE A 97 -1.93 -18.96 2.70
N VAL A 98 -2.03 -17.71 3.17
CA VAL A 98 -3.07 -16.75 2.83
C VAL A 98 -2.44 -15.54 2.15
N LEU A 99 -2.85 -15.28 0.91
CA LEU A 99 -2.28 -14.25 0.06
C LEU A 99 -2.99 -12.90 0.25
N ASN A 100 -2.30 -11.81 -0.07
CA ASN A 100 -2.84 -10.44 -0.08
C ASN A 100 -2.71 -9.78 -1.48
N PRO A 101 -3.29 -10.38 -2.53
CA PRO A 101 -3.03 -10.01 -3.93
C PRO A 101 -3.47 -8.58 -4.30
N ASN A 102 -4.33 -7.94 -3.52
CA ASN A 102 -4.83 -6.59 -3.78
C ASN A 102 -4.02 -5.48 -3.08
N GLU A 103 -2.96 -5.82 -2.33
CA GLU A 103 -2.05 -4.85 -1.72
C GLU A 103 -0.74 -4.82 -2.53
N ASN A 104 -0.76 -4.04 -3.61
CA ASN A 104 0.26 -3.97 -4.65
C ASN A 104 1.00 -2.62 -4.73
N TYR A 105 0.57 -1.61 -3.96
CA TYR A 105 1.25 -0.31 -3.89
C TYR A 105 1.06 0.35 -2.52
N ILE A 106 1.92 1.33 -2.24
CA ILE A 106 1.75 2.30 -1.17
C ILE A 106 1.50 3.69 -1.76
N GLU A 107 0.71 4.50 -1.07
CA GLU A 107 0.50 5.90 -1.44
C GLU A 107 1.50 6.79 -0.72
N VAL A 108 2.28 7.57 -1.47
CA VAL A 108 3.25 8.53 -0.93
C VAL A 108 3.03 9.93 -1.51
N GLU A 109 3.37 10.95 -0.75
CA GLU A 109 3.25 12.34 -1.20
C GLU A 109 4.32 12.67 -2.25
N LYS A 110 3.94 13.20 -3.42
CA LYS A 110 4.90 13.72 -4.40
C LYS A 110 5.65 14.92 -3.81
N GLN A 111 6.96 14.79 -3.69
CA GLN A 111 7.81 15.95 -3.46
C GLN A 111 7.84 16.81 -4.73
N LYS A 112 7.49 18.10 -4.61
CA LYS A 112 7.60 19.06 -5.72
C LYS A 112 9.06 19.26 -6.07
N MET A 113 9.56 18.58 -7.11
CA MET A 113 10.84 18.92 -7.72
C MET A 113 10.80 20.40 -8.15
N HIS A 114 11.61 21.25 -7.51
CA HIS A 114 11.86 22.59 -8.01
C HIS A 114 12.56 22.47 -9.37
N LYS A 115 11.78 22.63 -10.46
CA LYS A 115 12.35 22.95 -11.78
C LYS A 115 13.19 24.22 -11.61
N GLN A 116 14.52 24.06 -11.54
CA GLN A 116 15.44 25.14 -11.81
C GLN A 116 15.21 25.53 -13.27
N SER A 117 14.47 26.62 -13.48
CA SER A 117 14.41 27.28 -14.77
C SER A 117 15.82 27.78 -15.08
N SER A 118 16.50 27.10 -16.00
CA SER A 118 17.71 27.60 -16.66
C SER A 118 17.31 28.88 -17.42
N SER A 119 17.64 30.04 -16.85
CA SER A 119 17.53 31.31 -17.55
C SER A 119 18.77 31.52 -18.42
N SER A 120 18.67 31.18 -19.70
CA SER A 120 19.54 31.74 -20.73
C SER A 120 18.77 32.86 -21.42
N ASP A 121 19.10 34.11 -21.09
CA ASP A 121 19.30 35.14 -22.12
C ASP A 121 19.91 36.39 -21.49
N GLY A 122 21.11 36.72 -21.98
CA GLY A 122 21.84 37.92 -21.63
C GLY A 122 21.28 39.11 -22.39
N THR A 123 20.80 40.12 -21.66
CA THR A 123 20.71 41.49 -22.14
C THR A 123 21.25 42.42 -21.05
N ASP A 124 22.21 43.25 -21.44
CA ASP A 124 22.87 44.25 -20.60
C ASP A 124 21.91 45.39 -20.25
N GLU A 125 21.34 45.34 -19.05
CA GLU A 125 20.67 46.48 -18.40
C GLU A 125 21.35 46.80 -17.06
N PRO A 126 21.40 48.09 -16.65
CA PRO A 126 22.13 48.52 -15.46
C PRO A 126 21.64 47.83 -14.19
N ALA A 127 22.59 47.28 -13.42
CA ALA A 127 22.39 46.35 -12.30
C ALA A 127 21.28 46.77 -11.30
N GLY A 128 21.11 48.07 -11.05
CA GLY A 128 20.12 48.59 -10.10
C GLY A 128 18.66 48.43 -10.53
N LYS A 129 18.34 48.39 -11.84
CA LYS A 129 16.96 48.15 -12.33
C LYS A 129 16.61 46.67 -12.35
N ARG A 130 17.58 45.80 -12.63
CA ARG A 130 17.43 44.34 -12.64
C ARG A 130 17.11 43.80 -11.24
N GLU A 131 17.84 44.24 -10.21
CA GLU A 131 17.57 43.85 -8.82
C GLU A 131 16.19 44.28 -8.32
N ARG A 132 15.72 45.47 -8.70
CA ARG A 132 14.37 45.94 -8.35
C ARG A 132 13.28 45.10 -9.02
N ARG A 133 13.44 44.75 -10.31
CA ARG A 133 12.51 43.86 -11.02
C ARG A 133 12.49 42.45 -10.43
N ASP A 134 13.65 41.90 -10.06
CA ASP A 134 13.75 40.57 -9.46
C ASP A 134 13.11 40.50 -8.08
N LYS A 135 13.27 41.56 -7.26
CA LYS A 135 12.59 41.69 -5.97
C LYS A 135 11.07 41.75 -6.13
N VAL A 136 10.58 42.57 -7.07
CA VAL A 136 9.13 42.70 -7.36
C VAL A 136 8.55 41.40 -7.92
N SER A 137 9.28 40.69 -8.79
CA SER A 137 8.86 39.39 -9.35
C SER A 137 8.78 38.31 -8.25
N LYS A 138 9.80 38.23 -7.38
CA LYS A 138 9.80 37.31 -6.23
C LYS A 138 8.68 37.62 -5.23
N GLU A 139 8.40 38.90 -4.98
CA GLU A 139 7.33 39.32 -4.07
C GLU A 139 5.93 39.06 -4.65
N THR A 140 5.74 39.29 -5.95
CA THR A 140 4.50 38.98 -6.67
C THR A 140 4.24 37.47 -6.70
N LYS A 141 5.30 36.66 -6.92
CA LYS A 141 5.24 35.21 -6.83
C LYS A 141 4.87 34.74 -5.42
N LYS A 142 5.51 35.29 -4.37
CA LYS A 142 5.16 34.99 -2.97
C LYS A 142 3.71 35.35 -2.63
N ARG A 143 3.21 36.51 -3.09
CA ARG A 143 1.80 36.88 -2.89
C ARG A 143 0.85 35.95 -3.63
N ARG A 144 1.15 35.57 -4.88
CA ARG A 144 0.34 34.58 -5.62
C ARG A 144 0.32 33.23 -4.91
N ASP A 145 1.49 32.72 -4.54
CA ASP A 145 1.62 31.43 -3.83
C ASP A 145 0.87 31.46 -2.48
N PHE A 146 0.90 32.58 -1.76
CA PHE A 146 0.14 32.80 -0.54
C PHE A 146 -1.37 32.74 -0.83
N TYR A 147 -1.89 33.58 -1.73
CA TYR A 147 -3.31 33.59 -2.06
C TYR A 147 -3.80 32.25 -2.63
N GLU A 148 -2.97 31.54 -3.38
CA GLU A 148 -3.29 30.23 -3.93
C GLU A 148 -3.35 29.13 -2.85
N LYS A 149 -2.53 29.24 -1.80
CA LYS A 149 -2.59 28.37 -0.60
C LYS A 149 -3.86 28.60 0.22
N TYR A 150 -4.34 29.84 0.33
CA TYR A 150 -5.60 30.16 1.04
C TYR A 150 -6.85 29.89 0.20
N ARG A 151 -6.76 30.02 -1.12
CA ARG A 151 -7.87 29.77 -2.05
C ARG A 151 -8.26 28.30 -2.14
N ASN A 152 -7.30 27.39 -1.93
CA ASN A 152 -7.56 25.96 -1.92
C ASN A 152 -6.77 25.29 -0.78
N PRO A 153 -7.25 25.35 0.47
CA PRO A 153 -6.58 24.71 1.61
C PRO A 153 -6.54 23.17 1.47
N GLN A 154 -7.39 22.62 0.59
CA GLN A 154 -7.39 21.24 0.12
C GLN A 154 -6.67 21.08 -1.22
N LYS A 155 -5.66 21.89 -1.56
CA LYS A 155 -4.75 21.53 -2.66
C LYS A 155 -4.07 20.23 -2.23
N GLU A 156 -4.73 19.11 -2.53
CA GLU A 156 -4.35 17.76 -2.16
C GLU A 156 -2.89 17.64 -2.54
N LYS A 157 -2.07 17.31 -1.56
CA LYS A 157 -0.70 16.92 -1.84
C LYS A 157 -0.82 15.81 -2.87
N GLU A 158 -0.24 16.04 -4.05
CA GLU A 158 -0.39 15.11 -5.15
C GLU A 158 0.19 13.77 -4.68
N MET A 159 -0.65 12.76 -4.49
CA MET A 159 -0.22 11.44 -4.06
C MET A 159 0.30 10.68 -5.30
N MET A 160 1.38 9.93 -5.16
CA MET A 160 1.81 8.95 -6.15
C MET A 160 1.70 7.55 -5.55
N GLN A 161 1.38 6.58 -6.40
CA GLN A 161 1.41 5.17 -6.05
C GLN A 161 2.82 4.64 -6.34
N LEU A 162 3.49 4.14 -5.32
CA LEU A 162 4.72 3.37 -5.47
C LEU A 162 4.34 1.89 -5.42
N PHE A 163 4.49 1.21 -6.55
CA PHE A 163 4.22 -0.22 -6.66
C PHE A 163 5.26 -1.03 -5.91
N ILE A 164 4.81 -2.15 -5.36
CA ILE A 164 5.64 -3.11 -4.66
C ILE A 164 6.33 -3.97 -5.73
N ARG A 165 7.65 -4.13 -5.59
CA ARG A 165 8.47 -4.89 -6.54
C ARG A 165 7.93 -6.31 -6.67
N GLU A 166 7.81 -6.79 -7.92
CA GLU A 166 7.33 -8.14 -8.26
C GLU A 166 5.95 -8.48 -7.66
N ASN A 167 5.17 -7.44 -7.35
CA ASN A 167 3.87 -7.52 -6.70
C ASN A 167 2.96 -6.39 -7.21
N GLY A 168 3.07 -6.02 -8.48
CA GLY A 168 2.30 -4.93 -9.10
C GLY A 168 0.85 -5.31 -9.42
N SER A 169 0.56 -6.61 -9.50
CA SER A 169 -0.77 -7.16 -9.78
C SER A 169 -1.09 -8.38 -8.90
N PRO A 170 -2.37 -8.78 -8.77
CA PRO A 170 -2.77 -10.04 -8.16
C PRO A 170 -2.03 -11.26 -8.71
N GLU A 171 -1.79 -11.30 -10.02
CA GLU A 171 -1.10 -12.39 -10.71
C GLU A 171 0.40 -12.40 -10.36
N GLU A 172 1.05 -11.23 -10.38
CA GLU A 172 2.45 -11.09 -9.96
C GLU A 172 2.63 -11.49 -8.49
N HIS A 173 1.70 -11.09 -7.60
CA HIS A 173 1.70 -11.51 -6.20
C HIS A 173 1.69 -13.04 -6.06
N ALA A 174 0.80 -13.71 -6.80
CA ALA A 174 0.67 -15.16 -6.73
C ALA A 174 1.93 -15.88 -7.24
N VAL A 175 2.51 -15.41 -8.36
CA VAL A 175 3.76 -15.94 -8.92
C VAL A 175 4.92 -15.71 -7.95
N TYR A 176 5.05 -14.51 -7.38
CA TYR A 176 6.09 -14.19 -6.42
C TYR A 176 6.05 -15.13 -5.20
N VAL A 177 4.85 -15.32 -4.63
CA VAL A 177 4.68 -16.21 -3.48
C VAL A 177 5.04 -17.65 -3.86
N TRP A 178 4.58 -18.14 -5.02
CA TRP A 178 4.89 -19.49 -5.51
C TRP A 178 6.39 -19.76 -5.71
N ASP A 179 7.14 -18.76 -6.15
CA ASP A 179 8.56 -18.94 -6.45
C ASP A 179 9.47 -18.81 -5.20
N HIS A 180 8.97 -18.19 -4.12
CA HIS A 180 9.78 -17.85 -2.93
C HIS A 180 9.38 -18.59 -1.64
N PHE A 181 8.22 -19.24 -1.62
CA PHE A 181 7.66 -19.96 -0.48
C PHE A 181 7.27 -21.36 -0.93
#